data_AF-A0A7J5EHL6-F1
#
_entry.id   AF-A0A7J5EHL6-F1
#
_cell.length_a   1.000
_cell.length_b   1.000
_cell.length_c   1.000
_cell.angle_alpha   90.00
_cell.angle_beta   90.00
_cell.angle_gamma   90.00
#
_symmetry.space_group_name_H-M   'P 1'
#
loop_
_entity.id
_entity.type
_entity.pdbx_description
1 polymer ?
#
loop_
_entity_poly.entity_id
_entity_poly.type
_entity_poly.pdbx_seq_one_letter_code
_entity_poly.pdbx_strand_id
1 'polypeptide(L)'
;MIEPSAEGRVVTCTVRYDACRWEQLLAGEWSVVRRRTYAGGISYLVIRRPLAVRCRLTSLERRVVELSRTGEYGKQIAELLGIHESTVSRALARALDKLGLTSRSDLVLLSAALDA
;
A
#
# COMPACT_ATOMS: atom_id res chain seq x y z
N MET A 1 -11.71 8.08 -19.88
CA MET A 1 -12.21 9.29 -19.18
C MET A 1 -12.84 8.79 -17.89
N ILE A 2 -12.16 8.96 -16.75
CA ILE A 2 -12.69 8.66 -15.43
C ILE A 2 -12.56 10.00 -14.70
N GLU A 3 -13.68 10.67 -14.46
CA GLU A 3 -13.70 11.94 -13.75
C GLU A 3 -13.49 11.69 -12.24
N PRO A 4 -12.54 12.38 -11.59
CA PRO A 4 -12.42 12.36 -10.15
C PRO A 4 -13.55 13.19 -9.55
N SER A 5 -14.62 12.54 -9.09
CA SER A 5 -15.63 13.18 -8.24
C SER A 5 -15.04 13.36 -6.84
N ALA A 6 -14.47 14.54 -6.60
CA ALA A 6 -13.81 14.95 -5.37
C ALA A 6 -14.80 15.28 -4.23
N GLU A 7 -15.82 14.46 -4.00
CA GLU A 7 -16.68 14.54 -2.82
C GLU A 7 -16.14 13.62 -1.70
N GLY A 8 -15.02 14.06 -1.13
CA GLY A 8 -14.66 13.94 0.29
C GLY A 8 -14.25 12.59 0.88
N ARG A 9 -14.44 11.44 0.23
CA ARG A 9 -14.16 10.12 0.83
C ARG A 9 -13.44 9.10 -0.06
N VAL A 10 -13.50 9.31 -1.37
CA VAL A 10 -12.97 8.39 -2.38
C VAL A 10 -12.06 9.18 -3.29
N VAL A 11 -10.80 8.76 -3.42
CA VAL A 11 -9.82 9.36 -4.34
C VAL A 11 -9.39 8.29 -5.31
N THR A 12 -9.43 8.61 -6.61
CA THR A 12 -8.93 7.70 -7.65
C THR A 12 -7.53 8.14 -8.02
N CYS A 13 -6.51 7.57 -7.38
CA CYS A 13 -5.13 7.81 -7.78
C CYS A 13 -4.85 7.11 -9.12
N THR A 14 -4.90 7.87 -10.20
CA THR A 14 -4.27 7.46 -11.47
C THR A 14 -2.79 7.82 -11.37
N VAL A 15 -1.91 7.03 -11.98
CA VAL A 15 -0.42 7.20 -12.01
C VAL A 15 0.00 8.46 -12.78
N ARG A 16 -0.80 9.53 -12.76
CA ARG A 16 -0.46 10.81 -13.36
C ARG A 16 -0.63 11.99 -12.42
N TYR A 17 -1.70 12.16 -11.64
CA TYR A 17 -1.84 13.26 -10.66
C TYR A 17 -3.05 13.00 -9.76
N ASP A 18 -2.91 12.48 -8.54
CA ASP A 18 -3.95 12.57 -7.51
C ASP A 18 -3.39 12.28 -6.11
N ALA A 19 -3.62 13.20 -5.15
CA ALA A 19 -2.83 13.31 -3.93
C ALA A 19 -3.33 12.42 -2.76
N CYS A 20 -2.83 11.18 -2.72
CA CYS A 20 -2.73 10.39 -1.49
C CYS A 20 -1.24 10.25 -1.14
N ARG A 21 -0.83 10.61 0.08
CA ARG A 21 0.58 10.44 0.48
C ARG A 21 0.86 9.03 0.98
N TRP A 22 2.01 8.48 0.62
CA TRP A 22 2.44 7.14 1.05
C TRP A 22 2.41 6.98 2.58
N GLU A 23 2.77 8.00 3.33
CA GLU A 23 2.73 7.99 4.79
C GLU A 23 1.31 7.79 5.34
N GLN A 24 0.30 8.32 4.67
CA GLN A 24 -1.09 8.21 5.12
C GLN A 24 -1.66 6.80 4.87
N LEU A 25 -1.22 6.11 3.82
CA LEU A 25 -1.47 4.68 3.64
C LEU A 25 -0.79 3.88 4.77
N LEU A 26 0.47 4.18 5.09
CA LEU A 26 1.20 3.50 6.17
C LEU A 26 0.63 3.79 7.57
N ALA A 27 0.00 4.95 7.75
CA ALA A 27 -0.72 5.32 8.97
C ALA A 27 -2.08 4.61 9.09
N GLY A 28 -2.57 3.98 8.03
CA GLY A 28 -3.89 3.35 7.97
C GLY A 28 -5.04 4.34 7.84
N GLU A 29 -4.76 5.56 7.38
CA GLU A 29 -5.77 6.60 7.12
C GLU A 29 -6.46 6.37 5.77
N TRP A 30 -5.73 5.75 4.84
CA TRP A 30 -6.24 5.34 3.53
C TRP A 30 -6.09 3.84 3.35
N SER A 31 -6.93 3.29 2.48
CA SER A 31 -6.80 1.89 2.05
C SER A 31 -7.15 1.78 0.57
N VAL A 32 -6.45 0.90 -0.14
CA VAL A 32 -6.75 0.57 -1.52
C VAL A 32 -7.99 -0.33 -1.54
N VAL A 33 -8.95 0.01 -2.40
CA VAL A 33 -10.18 -0.76 -2.56
C VAL A 33 -10.19 -1.50 -3.88
N ARG A 34 -9.53 -0.94 -4.90
CA ARG A 34 -9.52 -1.54 -6.23
C ARG A 34 -8.30 -1.14 -7.02
N ARG A 35 -7.72 -2.11 -7.73
CA ARG A 35 -6.76 -1.89 -8.80
C ARG A 35 -7.44 -2.08 -10.15
N ARG A 36 -7.17 -1.22 -11.12
CA ARG A 36 -7.65 -1.36 -12.50
C ARG A 36 -6.50 -1.15 -13.48
N THR A 37 -6.23 -2.15 -14.31
CA THR A 37 -5.26 -2.04 -15.40
C THR A 37 -5.99 -1.72 -16.70
N TYR A 38 -5.41 -0.83 -17.50
CA TYR A 38 -5.91 -0.44 -18.82
C TYR A 38 -4.72 -0.26 -19.78
N ALA A 39 -4.99 -0.12 -21.08
CA ALA A 39 -3.96 -0.11 -22.13
C ALA A 39 -2.86 0.96 -21.99
N GLY A 40 -3.04 1.95 -21.10
CA GLY A 40 -2.09 3.04 -20.85
C GLY A 40 -1.63 3.19 -19.40
N GLY A 41 -1.89 2.20 -18.53
CA GLY A 41 -1.42 2.25 -17.15
C GLY A 41 -2.26 1.46 -16.14
N ILE A 42 -1.99 1.73 -14.87
CA ILE A 42 -2.71 1.17 -13.73
C ILE A 42 -3.34 2.34 -12.98
N SER A 43 -4.57 2.18 -12.50
CA SER A 43 -5.18 3.09 -11.54
C SER A 43 -5.53 2.36 -10.25
N TYR A 44 -5.33 3.07 -9.14
CA TYR A 44 -5.70 2.61 -7.80
C TYR A 44 -6.84 3.48 -7.29
N LEU A 45 -7.91 2.82 -6.83
CA LEU A 45 -8.98 3.45 -6.08
C LEU A 45 -8.62 3.37 -4.60
N VAL A 46 -8.41 4.52 -3.96
CA VAL A 46 -8.13 4.61 -2.53
C VAL A 46 -9.27 5.33 -1.83
N ILE A 47 -9.64 4.84 -0.64
CA ILE A 47 -10.66 5.48 0.18
C ILE A 47 -10.06 5.91 1.50
N ARG A 48 -10.48 7.07 1.98
CA ARG A 48 -10.18 7.51 3.34
C ARG A 48 -11.09 6.74 4.28
N ARG A 49 -10.54 5.87 5.12
CA ARG A 49 -11.36 5.07 6.04
C ARG A 49 -11.69 5.88 7.29
N PRO A 50 -12.94 5.86 7.80
CA PRO A 50 -13.17 6.21 9.19
C PRO A 50 -12.42 5.20 10.08
N LEU A 51 -11.77 5.69 11.14
CA LEU A 51 -10.85 4.96 12.04
C LEU A 51 -11.39 3.62 12.60
N ALA A 52 -12.69 3.34 12.44
CA ALA A 52 -13.39 2.21 13.01
C ALA A 52 -13.23 0.87 12.24
N VAL A 53 -12.85 0.86 10.95
CA VAL A 53 -12.79 -0.40 10.17
C VAL A 53 -11.38 -0.68 9.62
N ARG A 54 -10.64 -1.35 10.50
CA ARG A 54 -9.46 -2.22 10.33
C ARG A 54 -8.09 -1.61 10.08
N CYS A 55 -7.51 -1.31 11.26
CA CYS A 55 -6.17 -1.65 11.74
C CYS A 55 -5.00 -1.02 11.00
N ARG A 56 -4.53 0.10 11.58
CA ARG A 56 -3.20 0.65 11.36
C ARG A 56 -2.16 -0.48 11.27
N LEU A 57 -1.17 -0.28 10.40
CA LEU A 57 -0.01 -1.14 10.37
C LEU A 57 0.68 -1.07 11.73
N THR A 58 0.99 -2.26 12.28
CA THR A 58 1.88 -2.38 13.43
C THR A 58 3.26 -1.87 13.05
N SER A 59 4.09 -1.54 14.03
CA SER A 59 5.46 -1.08 13.77
C SER A 59 6.26 -2.10 12.93
N LEU A 60 6.08 -3.40 13.19
CA LEU A 60 6.71 -4.46 12.42
C LEU A 60 6.20 -4.51 10.98
N GLU A 61 4.89 -4.50 10.78
CA GLU A 61 4.28 -4.53 9.44
C GLU A 61 4.71 -3.32 8.61
N ARG A 62 4.73 -2.13 9.21
CA ARG A 62 5.22 -0.91 8.57
C ARG A 62 6.67 -1.07 8.13
N ARG A 63 7.54 -1.55 9.03
CA ARG A 63 8.96 -1.72 8.73
C ARG A 63 9.22 -2.75 7.62
N VAL A 64 8.49 -3.86 7.65
CA VAL A 64 8.56 -4.89 6.59
C VAL A 64 8.09 -4.33 5.25
N VAL A 65 7.03 -3.52 5.23
CA VAL A 65 6.53 -2.85 4.01
C VAL A 65 7.55 -1.84 3.48
N GLU A 66 8.13 -1.01 4.34
CA GLU A 66 9.16 -0.03 3.98
C GLU A 66 10.36 -0.69 3.28
N LEU A 67 10.87 -1.79 3.85
CA LEU A 67 11.98 -2.56 3.28
C LEU A 67 11.55 -3.34 2.02
N SER A 68 10.31 -3.84 1.97
CA SER A 68 9.81 -4.54 0.79
C SER A 68 9.66 -3.62 -0.42
N ARG A 69 9.38 -2.33 -0.19
CA ARG A 69 9.28 -1.31 -1.24
C ARG A 69 10.60 -1.10 -1.96
N THR A 70 11.73 -1.17 -1.24
CA THR A 70 13.07 -0.96 -1.82
C THR A 70 13.61 -2.18 -2.55
N GLY A 71 12.86 -3.29 -2.62
CA GLY A 71 13.23 -4.50 -3.36
C GLY A 71 13.81 -5.62 -2.49
N GLU A 72 13.98 -5.43 -1.18
CA GLU A 72 14.59 -6.42 -0.28
C GLU A 72 13.73 -7.69 -0.14
N TYR A 73 14.30 -8.88 -0.36
CA TYR A 73 13.56 -10.14 -0.27
C TYR A 73 13.40 -10.63 1.18
N GLY A 74 12.49 -11.57 1.43
CA GLY A 74 12.11 -12.01 2.79
C GLY A 74 13.29 -12.35 3.70
N LYS A 75 14.30 -13.06 3.16
CA LYS A 75 15.54 -13.39 3.85
C LYS A 75 16.38 -12.17 4.26
N GLN A 76 16.53 -11.17 3.39
CA GLN A 76 17.30 -9.96 3.70
C GLN A 76 16.58 -9.13 4.77
N ILE A 77 15.26 -8.99 4.67
CA ILE A 77 14.45 -8.30 5.68
C ILE A 77 14.55 -9.03 7.03
N ALA A 78 14.52 -10.36 7.02
CA ALA A 78 14.66 -11.18 8.21
C ALA A 78 15.99 -10.94 8.91
N GLU A 79 17.09 -10.91 8.15
CA GLU A 79 18.43 -10.60 8.63
C GLU A 79 18.53 -9.18 9.20
N LEU A 80 18.06 -8.17 8.45
CA LEU A 80 18.08 -6.77 8.85
C LEU A 80 17.27 -6.50 10.13
N LEU A 81 16.18 -7.22 10.34
CA LEU A 81 15.29 -7.05 11.49
C LEU A 81 15.60 -8.03 12.63
N GLY A 82 16.52 -8.97 12.46
CA GLY A 82 16.83 -10.00 13.45
C GLY A 82 15.64 -10.92 13.77
N ILE A 83 14.80 -11.21 12.78
CA ILE A 83 13.60 -12.06 12.93
C ILE A 83 13.61 -13.21 11.93
N HIS A 84 12.73 -14.18 12.14
CA HIS A 84 12.57 -15.30 11.22
C HIS A 84 11.91 -14.86 9.89
N GLU A 85 12.33 -15.44 8.77
CA GLU A 85 11.73 -15.16 7.45
C GLU A 85 10.22 -15.44 7.42
N SER A 86 9.78 -16.51 8.09
CA SER A 86 8.35 -16.80 8.26
C SER A 86 7.58 -15.70 9.00
N THR A 87 8.23 -14.94 9.88
CA THR A 87 7.65 -13.76 10.54
C THR A 87 7.53 -12.60 9.55
N VAL A 88 8.53 -12.38 8.69
CA VAL A 88 8.47 -11.40 7.60
C VAL A 88 7.32 -11.70 6.67
N SER A 89 7.19 -12.94 6.18
CA SER A 89 6.11 -13.34 5.27
C SER A 89 4.73 -13.12 5.89
N ARG A 90 4.56 -13.47 7.17
CA ARG A 90 3.29 -13.25 7.91
C ARG A 90 2.99 -11.76 8.10
N ALA A 91 3.99 -10.96 8.46
CA ALA A 91 3.83 -9.52 8.61
C ALA A 91 3.48 -8.84 7.28
N LEU A 92 4.16 -9.23 6.20
CA LEU A 92 3.89 -8.71 4.85
C LEU A 92 2.48 -9.10 4.39
N ALA A 93 2.06 -10.36 4.56
CA ALA A 93 0.72 -10.81 4.18
C ALA A 93 -0.38 -10.01 4.92
N ARG A 94 -0.22 -9.82 6.24
CA ARG A 94 -1.15 -9.00 7.04
C ARG A 94 -1.15 -7.54 6.61
N ALA A 95 0.02 -7.01 6.27
CA ALA A 95 0.15 -5.64 5.80
C ALA A 95 -0.55 -5.42 4.46
N LEU A 96 -0.38 -6.34 3.51
CA LEU A 96 -1.05 -6.31 2.22
C LEU A 96 -2.58 -6.38 2.38
N ASP A 97 -3.07 -7.29 3.24
CA ASP A 97 -4.50 -7.39 3.56
C ASP A 97 -5.06 -6.09 4.14
N LYS A 98 -4.34 -5.47 5.10
CA LYS A 98 -4.71 -4.17 5.68
C LYS A 98 -4.74 -3.04 4.65
N LEU A 99 -3.78 -3.04 3.72
CA LEU A 99 -3.67 -2.04 2.65
C LEU A 99 -4.64 -2.30 1.50
N GLY A 100 -5.29 -3.47 1.45
CA GLY A 100 -6.16 -3.89 0.34
C GLY A 100 -5.38 -4.25 -0.93
N LEU A 101 -4.15 -4.74 -0.76
CA LEU A 101 -3.26 -5.18 -1.82
C LEU A 101 -3.23 -6.70 -1.91
N THR A 102 -3.11 -7.21 -3.13
CA THR A 102 -3.08 -8.65 -3.41
C THR A 102 -1.68 -9.21 -3.54
N SER A 103 -0.70 -8.36 -3.84
CA SER A 103 0.67 -8.80 -4.09
C SER A 103 1.70 -7.76 -3.68
N ARG A 104 2.93 -8.24 -3.48
CA ARG A 104 4.10 -7.39 -3.29
C ARG A 104 4.36 -6.48 -4.50
N SER A 105 4.08 -6.95 -5.72
CA SER A 105 4.22 -6.12 -6.92
C SER A 105 3.27 -4.92 -6.89
N ASP A 106 2.04 -5.11 -6.39
CA ASP A 106 1.09 -4.00 -6.20
C ASP A 106 1.64 -2.96 -5.21
N LEU A 107 2.35 -3.41 -4.16
CA LEU A 107 3.00 -2.51 -3.20
C LEU A 107 4.03 -1.58 -3.87
N VAL A 108 4.94 -2.14 -4.67
CA VAL A 108 6.01 -1.39 -5.36
C VAL A 108 5.41 -0.42 -6.39
N LEU A 109 4.41 -0.90 -7.15
CA LEU A 109 3.74 -0.07 -8.15
C LEU A 109 2.95 1.07 -7.51
N LEU A 110 2.24 0.80 -6.42
CA LEU A 110 1.49 1.81 -5.69
C LEU A 110 2.43 2.86 -5.10
N SER A 111 3.52 2.47 -4.45
CA SER A 111 4.42 3.45 -3.87
C SER A 111 5.06 4.34 -4.93
N ALA A 112 5.50 3.76 -6.05
CA ALA A 112 6.06 4.54 -7.15
C ALA A 112 5.05 5.53 -7.75
N ALA A 113 3.76 5.19 -7.75
CA ALA A 113 2.69 6.07 -8.23
C ALA A 113 2.37 7.25 -7.30
N LEU A 114 2.74 7.17 -6.01
CA LEU A 114 2.46 8.18 -5.00
C LEU A 114 3.69 9.03 -4.64
N ASP A 115 4.89 8.53 -4.94
CA ASP A 115 6.17 9.24 -4.78
C ASP A 115 6.49 10.18 -5.98
N ALA A 116 5.71 10.12 -7.06
CA ALA A 116 5.90 10.86 -8.32
C ALA A 116 4.99 12.09 -8.44
#